data_AF-A0A426VLE2-F1
#
_entry.id   AF-A0A426VLE2-F1
#
_cell.length_a   1.000
_cell.length_b   1.000
_cell.length_c   1.000
_cell.angle_alpha   90.00
_cell.angle_beta   90.00
_cell.angle_gamma   90.00
#
_symmetry.space_group_name_H-M   'P 1'
#
loop_
_entity.id
_entity.type
_entity.pdbx_description
1 polymer ?
#
loop_
_entity_poly.entity_id
_entity_poly.type
_entity_poly.pdbx_seq_one_letter_code
_entity_poly.pdbx_strand_id
1 'polypeptide(L)'
;MKYLILVLISILSFLVKSNPVGDCIGTPKAAVTALPSPLDNWGQIVCTPYGHIISNKQGYIWSNVGSYSPVMIPSQMVRTNPKSVGNNSYFTSIEMNLLQGEEAASSIELFETGFDKSPNRPKVYSLIVKSISGKELGFKFFDFGDSQWGMWCKKSCDPNSKFMILNMAK
;
A
#
# COMPACT_ATOMS: atom_id res chain seq x y z
N MET A 1 11.01 18.84 44.36
CA MET A 1 11.50 17.80 43.43
C MET A 1 10.50 16.63 43.32
N LYS A 2 9.32 16.84 42.73
CA LYS A 2 8.29 15.76 42.62
C LYS A 2 7.56 15.71 41.28
N TYR A 3 7.88 16.61 40.34
CA TYR A 3 7.22 16.70 39.03
C TYR A 3 8.13 16.38 37.85
N LEU A 4 9.37 15.93 38.08
CA LEU A 4 10.34 15.71 37.00
C LEU A 4 10.30 14.29 36.39
N ILE A 5 9.51 13.37 36.94
CA ILE A 5 9.51 11.95 36.52
C ILE A 5 8.37 11.63 35.53
N LEU A 6 7.38 12.50 35.36
CA LEU A 6 6.21 12.24 34.50
C LEU A 6 6.35 12.70 33.04
N VAL A 7 7.45 13.36 32.67
CA VAL A 7 7.66 13.90 31.31
C VAL A 7 8.42 12.91 30.40
N LEU A 8 8.94 11.80 30.92
CA LEU A 8 9.83 10.91 30.16
C LEU A 8 9.17 9.69 29.49
N ILE A 9 7.84 9.54 29.54
CA ILE A 9 7.13 8.39 28.96
C ILE A 9 6.53 8.71 27.57
N SER A 10 6.59 9.96 27.10
CA SER A 10 5.88 10.42 25.89
C SER A 10 6.67 10.39 24.58
N ILE A 11 7.89 9.84 24.51
CA ILE A 11 8.76 10.00 23.30
C ILE A 11 9.14 8.68 22.60
N LEU A 12 8.71 7.52 23.10
CA LEU A 12 9.03 6.22 22.45
C LEU A 12 7.82 5.61 21.74
N SER A 13 7.14 6.41 20.92
CA SER A 13 6.40 5.87 19.78
C SER A 13 7.41 5.43 18.73
N PHE A 14 8.08 4.30 18.96
CA PHE A 14 8.78 3.62 17.88
C PHE A 14 7.74 3.29 16.82
N LEU A 15 7.84 3.94 15.66
CA LEU A 15 7.13 3.52 14.45
C LEU A 15 7.47 2.05 14.23
N VAL A 16 6.55 1.15 14.58
CA VAL A 16 6.66 -0.28 14.32
C VAL A 16 6.59 -0.44 12.80
N LYS A 17 7.74 -0.36 12.15
CA LYS A 17 7.86 -0.56 10.71
C LYS A 17 7.55 -2.01 10.38
N SER A 18 6.69 -2.24 9.40
CA SER A 18 6.45 -3.59 8.87
C SER A 18 7.77 -4.17 8.34
N ASN A 19 8.15 -5.36 8.82
CA ASN A 19 9.28 -6.09 8.28
C ASN A 19 8.85 -6.85 7.02
N PRO A 20 9.75 -7.06 6.04
CA PRO A 20 9.42 -7.84 4.87
C PRO A 20 9.35 -9.33 5.24
N VAL A 21 8.55 -10.10 4.50
CA VAL A 21 8.32 -11.53 4.71
C VAL A 21 8.85 -12.34 3.54
N GLY A 22 9.33 -13.56 3.80
CA GLY A 22 9.93 -14.45 2.80
C GLY A 22 11.46 -14.39 2.80
N ASP A 23 12.07 -14.97 1.77
CA ASP A 23 13.54 -14.97 1.65
C ASP A 23 14.04 -13.65 1.07
N CYS A 24 14.29 -12.70 1.97
CA CYS A 24 14.85 -11.40 1.66
C CYS A 24 16.38 -11.35 1.75
N ILE A 25 17.07 -12.49 1.88
CA ILE A 25 18.53 -12.53 2.01
C ILE A 25 19.18 -11.94 0.75
N GLY A 26 20.18 -11.09 0.95
CA GLY A 26 20.88 -10.43 -0.15
C GLY A 26 20.12 -9.27 -0.79
N THR A 27 19.01 -8.81 -0.18
CA THR A 27 18.33 -7.57 -0.59
C THR A 27 19.30 -6.39 -0.60
N PRO A 28 19.45 -5.67 -1.74
CA PRO A 28 20.34 -4.52 -1.83
C PRO A 28 19.96 -3.42 -0.84
N LYS A 29 20.96 -2.69 -0.31
CA LYS A 29 20.75 -1.60 0.67
C LYS A 29 19.84 -0.47 0.18
N ALA A 30 19.73 -0.29 -1.13
CA ALA A 30 18.87 0.69 -1.76
C ALA A 30 17.38 0.28 -1.79
N ALA A 31 17.05 -0.95 -1.38
CA ALA A 31 15.67 -1.42 -1.35
C ALA A 31 14.93 -0.85 -0.15
N VAL A 32 13.70 -0.41 -0.38
CA VAL A 32 12.74 -0.14 0.68
C VAL A 32 12.31 -1.48 1.28
N THR A 33 12.44 -1.60 2.60
CA THR A 33 12.14 -2.82 3.36
C THR A 33 10.96 -2.68 4.32
N ALA A 34 10.38 -1.48 4.42
CA ALA A 34 9.21 -1.21 5.24
C ALA A 34 8.20 -0.35 4.48
N LEU A 35 6.91 -0.61 4.70
CA LEU A 35 5.84 0.21 4.15
C LEU A 35 5.60 1.46 5.02
N PRO A 36 5.22 2.60 4.41
CA PRO A 36 4.76 3.77 5.15
C PRO A 36 3.34 3.53 5.70
N SER A 37 2.99 4.24 6.78
CA SER A 37 1.60 4.29 7.24
C SER A 37 0.70 5.12 6.32
N PRO A 38 -0.60 4.78 6.22
CA PRO A 38 -1.26 3.63 6.86
C PRO A 38 -1.13 2.29 6.12
N LEU A 39 -0.41 2.22 5.01
CA LEU A 39 -0.29 0.99 4.20
C LEU A 39 0.33 -0.18 4.99
N ASP A 40 1.21 0.07 5.95
CA ASP A 40 1.78 -0.96 6.84
C ASP A 40 0.77 -1.64 7.81
N ASN A 41 -0.43 -1.07 7.94
CA ASN A 41 -1.50 -1.68 8.73
C ASN A 41 -2.13 -2.88 8.04
N TRP A 42 -2.24 -2.84 6.71
CA TRP A 42 -2.99 -3.82 5.90
C TRP A 42 -2.17 -4.42 4.75
N GLY A 43 -0.96 -3.93 4.54
CA GLY A 43 0.01 -4.44 3.57
C GLY A 43 1.33 -4.83 4.21
N GLN A 44 2.14 -5.54 3.43
CA GLN A 44 3.52 -5.89 3.75
C GLN A 44 4.34 -6.06 2.47
N ILE A 45 5.67 -5.93 2.60
CA ILE A 45 6.60 -6.31 1.53
C ILE A 45 6.83 -7.81 1.62
N VAL A 46 6.73 -8.51 0.49
CA VAL A 46 7.03 -9.94 0.39
C VAL A 46 8.14 -10.15 -0.64
N CYS A 47 9.18 -10.87 -0.24
CA CYS A 47 10.28 -11.27 -1.11
C CYS A 47 9.91 -12.57 -1.82
N THR A 48 9.89 -12.54 -3.15
CA THR A 48 9.51 -13.67 -4.00
C THR A 48 10.66 -14.04 -4.95
N PRO A 49 10.60 -15.22 -5.60
CA PRO A 49 11.55 -15.56 -6.67
C PRO A 49 11.58 -14.57 -7.83
N TYR A 50 10.58 -13.70 -7.97
CA TYR A 50 10.42 -12.75 -9.08
C TYR A 50 10.77 -11.30 -8.70
N GLY A 51 11.06 -11.03 -7.44
CA GLY A 51 11.20 -9.66 -6.91
C GLY A 51 10.41 -9.42 -5.64
N HIS A 52 10.55 -8.23 -5.11
CA HIS A 52 9.69 -7.74 -4.04
C HIS A 52 8.31 -7.41 -4.57
N ILE A 53 7.30 -7.72 -3.79
CA ILE A 53 5.93 -7.29 -4.03
C ILE A 53 5.40 -6.60 -2.78
N ILE A 54 4.48 -5.66 -2.95
CA ILE A 54 3.59 -5.22 -1.87
C ILE A 54 2.33 -6.07 -1.98
N SER A 55 1.97 -6.73 -0.89
CA SER A 55 0.80 -7.60 -0.82
C SER A 55 0.11 -7.48 0.54
N ASN A 56 -0.97 -8.22 0.75
CA ASN A 56 -1.73 -8.19 1.99
C ASN A 56 -0.89 -8.67 3.18
N LYS A 57 -1.08 -8.01 4.34
CA LYS A 57 -0.59 -8.49 5.63
C LYS A 57 -1.43 -9.66 6.13
N GLN A 58 -0.88 -10.48 7.02
CA GLN A 58 -1.67 -11.54 7.69
C GLN A 58 -2.94 -10.96 8.31
N GLY A 59 -4.07 -11.65 8.13
CA GLY A 59 -5.39 -11.18 8.58
C GLY A 59 -6.08 -10.24 7.61
N TYR A 60 -5.42 -9.81 6.52
CA TYR A 60 -6.02 -8.99 5.47
C TYR A 60 -6.12 -9.76 4.15
N ILE A 61 -7.10 -9.42 3.32
CA ILE A 61 -7.24 -9.88 1.94
C ILE A 61 -7.29 -8.67 1.03
N TRP A 62 -6.52 -8.70 -0.08
CA TRP A 62 -6.66 -7.74 -1.18
C TRP A 62 -7.22 -8.48 -2.39
N SER A 63 -8.40 -8.10 -2.86
CA SER A 63 -9.08 -8.80 -3.96
C SER A 63 -9.73 -7.83 -4.94
N ASN A 64 -9.67 -8.15 -6.23
CA ASN A 64 -10.42 -7.41 -7.24
C ASN A 64 -11.94 -7.60 -7.03
N VAL A 65 -12.72 -6.55 -7.28
CA VAL A 65 -14.17 -6.61 -7.16
C VAL A 65 -14.74 -7.68 -8.10
N GLY A 66 -15.70 -8.47 -7.62
CA GLY A 66 -16.38 -9.51 -8.41
C GLY A 66 -15.53 -10.76 -8.68
N SER A 67 -14.35 -10.89 -8.08
CA SER A 67 -13.52 -12.10 -8.17
C SER A 67 -12.80 -12.38 -6.86
N TYR A 68 -12.21 -13.57 -6.74
CA TYR A 68 -11.28 -13.92 -5.65
C TYR A 68 -9.80 -13.79 -6.09
N SER A 69 -9.55 -13.02 -7.16
CA SER A 69 -8.20 -12.84 -7.70
C SER A 69 -7.39 -11.92 -6.78
N PRO A 70 -6.26 -12.41 -6.21
CA PRO A 70 -5.46 -11.61 -5.30
C PRO A 70 -4.84 -10.41 -6.00
N VAL A 71 -4.73 -9.30 -5.27
CA VAL A 71 -4.04 -8.10 -5.74
C VAL A 71 -2.66 -8.01 -5.09
N MET A 72 -1.67 -7.75 -5.92
CA MET A 72 -0.29 -7.45 -5.49
C MET A 72 0.30 -6.36 -6.37
N ILE A 73 1.23 -5.60 -5.81
CA ILE A 73 1.97 -4.55 -6.52
C ILE A 73 3.39 -5.07 -6.72
N PRO A 74 3.80 -5.43 -7.95
CA PRO A 74 5.11 -6.02 -8.18
C PRO A 74 6.19 -4.97 -8.50
N SER A 75 7.40 -5.15 -7.98
CA SER A 75 8.56 -4.31 -8.33
C SER A 75 9.03 -4.50 -9.77
N GLN A 76 8.81 -5.67 -10.38
CA GLN A 76 9.26 -5.94 -11.75
C GLN A 76 8.39 -5.24 -12.81
N MET A 77 7.18 -4.80 -12.44
CA MET A 77 6.27 -3.96 -13.25
C MET A 77 6.14 -4.42 -14.72
N VAL A 78 5.86 -5.72 -14.90
CA VAL A 78 5.56 -6.35 -16.19
C VAL A 78 4.10 -6.82 -16.20
N ARG A 79 3.49 -6.87 -17.39
CA ARG A 79 2.10 -7.35 -17.54
C ARG A 79 1.98 -8.87 -17.42
N THR A 80 2.94 -9.59 -17.98
CA THR A 80 2.96 -11.06 -18.05
C THR A 80 4.40 -11.56 -17.95
N ASN A 81 4.56 -12.82 -17.56
CA ASN A 81 5.82 -13.56 -17.57
C ASN A 81 6.97 -12.87 -16.81
N PRO A 82 6.84 -12.68 -15.48
CA PRO A 82 7.94 -12.13 -14.71
C PRO A 82 9.14 -13.08 -14.73
N LYS A 83 10.34 -12.50 -14.86
CA LYS A 83 11.60 -13.25 -14.79
C LYS A 83 11.92 -13.57 -13.33
N SER A 84 12.40 -14.78 -13.05
CA SER A 84 12.90 -15.10 -11.72
C SER A 84 14.24 -14.40 -11.50
N VAL A 85 14.23 -13.33 -10.71
CA VAL A 85 15.39 -12.48 -10.42
C VAL A 85 15.64 -12.31 -8.92
N GLY A 86 14.82 -12.95 -8.08
CA GLY A 86 14.89 -12.86 -6.62
C GLY A 86 14.94 -11.42 -6.13
N ASN A 87 15.80 -11.16 -5.16
CA ASN A 87 15.95 -9.84 -4.52
C ASN A 87 16.62 -8.77 -5.41
N ASN A 88 16.86 -9.04 -6.70
CA ASN A 88 17.37 -8.04 -7.66
C ASN A 88 16.28 -7.18 -8.30
N SER A 89 15.00 -7.48 -8.08
CA SER A 89 13.91 -6.56 -8.37
C SER A 89 13.27 -6.13 -7.06
N TYR A 90 13.31 -4.83 -6.79
CA TYR A 90 12.85 -4.26 -5.52
C TYR A 90 12.34 -2.82 -5.73
N PHE A 91 11.72 -2.28 -4.69
CA PHE A 91 11.29 -0.88 -4.66
C PHE A 91 12.41 0.02 -4.15
N THR A 92 12.66 1.11 -4.84
CA THR A 92 13.60 2.17 -4.43
C THR A 92 12.91 3.33 -3.73
N SER A 93 11.60 3.52 -3.96
CA SER A 93 10.75 4.45 -3.23
C SER A 93 9.33 3.89 -3.08
N ILE A 94 8.71 4.14 -1.93
CA ILE A 94 7.30 3.88 -1.63
C ILE A 94 6.79 5.09 -0.84
N GLU A 95 6.01 5.94 -1.50
CA GLU A 95 5.53 7.21 -0.96
C GLU A 95 4.03 7.18 -0.80
N MET A 96 3.54 7.41 0.42
CA MET A 96 2.13 7.44 0.73
C MET A 96 1.75 8.79 1.34
N ASN A 97 0.90 9.54 0.64
CA ASN A 97 0.54 10.90 1.00
C ASN A 97 -0.97 11.02 1.19
N LEU A 98 -1.40 11.60 2.31
CA LEU A 98 -2.80 11.95 2.54
C LEU A 98 -3.19 13.10 1.62
N LEU A 99 -4.27 12.94 0.87
CA LEU A 99 -4.83 13.96 0.00
C LEU A 99 -5.86 14.81 0.74
N GLN A 100 -6.01 16.05 0.32
CA GLN A 100 -6.93 17.01 0.92
C GLN A 100 -7.63 17.84 -0.16
N GLY A 101 -8.70 18.54 0.24
CA GLY A 101 -9.41 19.48 -0.62
C GLY A 101 -9.94 18.84 -1.90
N GLU A 102 -9.77 19.55 -3.01
CA GLU A 102 -10.28 19.19 -4.33
C GLU A 102 -9.68 17.89 -4.89
N GLU A 103 -8.41 17.61 -4.62
CA GLU A 103 -7.77 16.36 -5.09
C GLU A 103 -8.40 15.14 -4.42
N ALA A 104 -8.68 15.23 -3.12
CA ALA A 104 -9.38 14.16 -2.41
C ALA A 104 -10.82 14.02 -2.90
N ALA A 105 -11.54 15.15 -3.07
CA ALA A 105 -12.93 15.15 -3.53
C ALA A 105 -13.09 14.53 -4.94
N SER A 106 -12.26 14.94 -5.90
CA SER A 106 -12.26 14.41 -7.26
C SER A 106 -11.87 12.92 -7.30
N SER A 107 -10.93 12.50 -6.46
CA SER A 107 -10.57 11.07 -6.34
C SER A 107 -11.74 10.23 -5.81
N ILE A 108 -12.51 10.74 -4.84
CA ILE A 108 -13.70 10.08 -4.30
C ILE A 108 -14.78 9.99 -5.38
N GLU A 109 -15.08 11.08 -6.08
CA GLU A 109 -16.09 11.10 -7.14
C GLU A 109 -15.77 10.08 -8.25
N LEU A 110 -14.50 10.00 -8.66
CA LEU A 110 -14.05 9.00 -9.63
C LEU A 110 -14.17 7.58 -9.08
N PHE A 111 -13.80 7.36 -7.81
CA PHE A 111 -13.95 6.06 -7.15
C PHE A 111 -15.42 5.63 -7.03
N GLU A 112 -16.33 6.56 -6.79
CA GLU A 112 -17.77 6.28 -6.68
C GLU A 112 -18.45 6.12 -8.04
N THR A 113 -17.75 6.35 -9.16
CA THR A 113 -18.32 6.11 -10.50
C THR A 113 -18.74 4.64 -10.64
N GLY A 114 -20.04 4.41 -10.82
CA GLY A 114 -20.64 3.07 -10.90
C GLY A 114 -20.99 2.44 -9.55
N PHE A 115 -20.89 3.18 -8.45
CA PHE A 115 -21.38 2.79 -7.12
C PHE A 115 -22.40 3.80 -6.60
N ASP A 116 -23.22 3.36 -5.64
CA ASP A 116 -23.98 4.29 -4.82
C ASP A 116 -23.02 5.13 -3.98
N LYS A 117 -23.36 6.41 -3.77
CA LYS A 117 -22.55 7.31 -2.96
C LYS A 117 -22.49 6.81 -1.53
N SER A 118 -21.29 6.74 -0.97
CA SER A 118 -21.11 6.32 0.40
C SER A 118 -21.70 7.37 1.35
N PRO A 119 -22.38 6.96 2.44
CA PRO A 119 -22.81 7.89 3.49
C PRO A 119 -21.62 8.53 4.22
N ASN A 120 -20.46 7.85 4.21
CA ASN A 120 -19.22 8.31 4.86
C ASN A 120 -18.17 8.66 3.80
N ARG A 121 -17.48 9.79 3.97
CA ARG A 121 -16.35 10.15 3.12
C ARG A 121 -15.07 9.48 3.61
N PRO A 122 -14.33 8.77 2.74
CA PRO A 122 -13.08 8.13 3.13
C PRO A 122 -11.95 9.16 3.25
N LYS A 123 -10.91 8.81 4.02
CA LYS A 123 -9.59 9.43 3.83
C LYS A 123 -9.00 8.89 2.54
N VAL A 124 -8.42 9.77 1.73
CA VAL A 124 -7.82 9.37 0.45
C VAL A 124 -6.31 9.50 0.53
N TYR A 125 -5.60 8.44 0.15
CA TYR A 125 -4.15 8.41 0.11
C TYR A 125 -3.67 8.17 -1.31
N SER A 126 -2.66 8.91 -1.75
CA SER A 126 -1.92 8.63 -2.97
C SER A 126 -0.71 7.76 -2.64
N LEU A 127 -0.60 6.61 -3.30
CA LEU A 127 0.60 5.79 -3.24
C LEU A 127 1.34 5.92 -4.57
N ILE A 128 2.63 6.24 -4.51
CA ILE A 128 3.55 6.14 -5.64
C ILE A 128 4.65 5.17 -5.26
N VAL A 129 4.89 4.18 -6.10
CA VAL A 129 6.00 3.24 -5.92
C VAL A 129 6.94 3.29 -7.11
N LYS A 130 8.24 3.26 -6.82
CA LYS A 130 9.30 3.24 -7.83
C LYS A 130 10.11 1.97 -7.72
N SER A 131 10.32 1.30 -8.84
CA SER A 131 11.18 0.13 -8.91
C SER A 131 12.63 0.48 -9.18
N ILE A 132 13.53 -0.46 -8.93
CA ILE A 132 14.94 -0.38 -9.35
C ILE A 132 15.12 -0.16 -10.86
N SER A 133 14.15 -0.56 -11.69
CA SER A 133 14.17 -0.31 -13.14
C SER A 133 13.86 1.15 -13.52
N GLY A 134 13.55 2.00 -12.54
CA GLY A 134 13.12 3.38 -12.75
C GLY A 134 11.64 3.54 -13.09
N LYS A 135 10.92 2.43 -13.36
CA LYS A 135 9.46 2.45 -13.58
C LYS A 135 8.71 2.79 -12.31
N GLU A 136 7.57 3.44 -12.49
CA GLU A 136 6.67 3.88 -11.43
C GLU A 136 5.25 3.33 -11.61
N LEU A 137 4.57 3.08 -10.49
CA LEU A 137 3.14 2.79 -10.44
C LEU A 137 2.49 3.71 -9.41
N GLY A 138 1.31 4.23 -9.76
CA GLY A 138 0.48 5.04 -8.88
C GLY A 138 -0.79 4.30 -8.46
N PHE A 139 -1.29 4.65 -7.28
CA PHE A 139 -2.57 4.16 -6.75
C PHE A 139 -3.23 5.25 -5.92
N LYS A 140 -4.56 5.17 -5.80
CA LYS A 140 -5.30 5.84 -4.74
C LYS A 140 -5.89 4.79 -3.80
N PHE A 141 -5.74 5.01 -2.50
CA PHE A 141 -6.38 4.21 -1.46
C PHE A 141 -7.44 5.03 -0.75
N PHE A 142 -8.56 4.38 -0.45
CA PHE A 142 -9.73 4.99 0.19
C PHE A 142 -9.97 4.25 1.50
N ASP A 143 -9.82 4.97 2.61
CA ASP A 143 -9.95 4.42 3.95
C ASP A 143 -11.24 4.92 4.61
N PHE A 144 -12.21 4.00 4.75
CA PHE A 144 -13.48 4.21 5.43
C PHE A 144 -13.44 3.81 6.91
N GLY A 145 -12.25 3.57 7.48
CA GLY A 145 -12.04 3.09 8.85
C GLY A 145 -12.10 1.58 8.95
N ASP A 146 -13.29 0.98 8.74
CA ASP A 146 -13.46 -0.47 8.84
C ASP A 146 -13.33 -1.21 7.49
N SER A 147 -13.25 -0.48 6.39
CA SER A 147 -13.01 -1.02 5.05
C SER A 147 -12.06 -0.11 4.30
N GLN A 148 -11.08 -0.72 3.63
CA GLN A 148 -10.15 -0.02 2.78
C GLN A 148 -10.32 -0.49 1.34
N TRP A 149 -10.05 0.41 0.41
CA TRP A 149 -10.11 0.14 -1.03
C TRP A 149 -8.89 0.71 -1.72
N GLY A 150 -8.57 0.18 -2.89
CA GLY A 150 -7.54 0.73 -3.76
C GLY A 150 -8.02 0.84 -5.19
N MET A 151 -7.36 1.71 -5.96
CA MET A 151 -7.60 1.93 -7.38
C MET A 151 -6.26 2.24 -8.06
N TRP A 152 -6.01 1.62 -9.21
CA TRP A 152 -4.78 1.84 -9.96
C TRP A 152 -4.80 3.17 -10.69
N CYS A 153 -3.67 3.87 -10.66
CA CYS A 153 -3.49 5.16 -11.30
C CYS A 153 -2.18 5.16 -12.11
N LYS A 154 -2.31 5.30 -13.43
CA LYS A 154 -1.16 5.44 -14.33
C LYS A 154 -0.98 6.91 -14.66
N LYS A 155 -1.42 7.34 -15.85
CA LYS A 155 -1.55 8.77 -16.22
C LYS A 155 -2.84 9.37 -15.66
N SER A 156 -3.87 8.53 -15.51
CA SER A 156 -5.13 8.78 -14.84
C SER A 156 -5.50 7.54 -14.02
N CYS A 157 -6.42 7.70 -13.08
CA CYS A 157 -6.97 6.56 -12.33
C CYS A 157 -8.04 5.84 -13.14
N ASP A 158 -8.04 4.51 -13.06
CA ASP A 158 -8.99 3.66 -13.77
C ASP A 158 -10.08 3.16 -12.80
N PRO A 159 -11.33 3.64 -12.91
CA PRO A 159 -12.41 3.21 -12.03
C PRO A 159 -12.78 1.72 -12.17
N ASN A 160 -12.32 1.03 -13.22
CA ASN A 160 -12.53 -0.41 -13.35
C ASN A 160 -11.43 -1.24 -12.66
N SER A 161 -10.40 -0.58 -12.14
CA SER A 161 -9.28 -1.23 -11.46
C SER A 161 -9.44 -1.28 -9.94
N LYS A 162 -10.64 -1.01 -9.43
CA LYS A 162 -10.92 -0.98 -8.00
C LYS A 162 -10.72 -2.36 -7.38
N PHE A 163 -10.18 -2.38 -6.17
CA PHE A 163 -10.02 -3.58 -5.37
C PHE A 163 -10.31 -3.30 -3.91
N MET A 164 -10.75 -4.34 -3.21
CA MET A 164 -11.10 -4.31 -1.80
C MET A 164 -9.90 -4.73 -0.96
N ILE A 165 -9.78 -4.12 0.21
CA ILE A 165 -8.88 -4.53 1.28
C ILE A 165 -9.76 -4.85 2.49
N LEU A 166 -9.86 -6.13 2.81
CA LEU A 166 -10.74 -6.65 3.84
C LEU A 166 -9.92 -7.12 5.02
N ASN A 167 -10.31 -6.69 6.23
CA ASN A 167 -9.79 -7.24 7.47
C ASN A 167 -10.61 -8.48 7.84
N MET A 168 -9.98 -9.66 7.80
CA MET A 168 -10.59 -10.95 8.08
C MET A 168 -10.45 -11.39 9.55
N ALA A 169 -9.74 -10.60 10.36
CA ALA A 169 -9.57 -10.86 11.79
C ALA A 169 -10.61 -10.15 12.66
N LYS A 170 -11.51 -9.36 12.04
CA LYS A 170 -12.64 -8.70 12.69
C LYS A 170 -13.94 -9.44 12.42
#